data_AF-A0A2S6CX19-F1
#
_entry.id   AF-A0A2S6CX19-F1
#
_cell.length_a   1.000
_cell.length_b   1.000
_cell.length_c   1.000
_cell.angle_alpha   90.00
_cell.angle_beta   90.00
_cell.angle_gamma   90.00
#
_symmetry.space_group_name_H-M   'P 1'
#
loop_
_entity.id
_entity.type
_entity.pdbx_description
1 polymer ?
#
loop_
_entity_poly.entity_id
_entity_poly.type
_entity_poly.pdbx_seq_one_letter_code
_entity_poly.pdbx_strand_id
1 'polypeptide(L)'
;MSALQYLYYIRHCERLSDTLRSVNIQPSLPLTIPAPGSGIVLKFDPSNLLLELSHNHQPSQIQFSEERITDQNTLIPEGSVEMPDLSLLRKRLIQSVFTDFYETQKSRADEKWNKLKEWDSIWKFAWLVRNALAHGGKINWRDQRISSVFWKTISYTYPNDHEREIIFQDIGEGDLIILIDELDKALI
;
A
#
# COMPACT_ATOMS: atom_id res chain seq x y z
N MET A 1 -10.74 5.18 -18.29
CA MET A 1 -9.49 4.44 -18.02
C MET A 1 -8.79 4.25 -19.36
N SER A 2 -7.59 4.79 -19.52
CA SER A 2 -6.81 4.59 -20.75
C SER A 2 -6.28 3.15 -20.82
N ALA A 3 -6.03 2.63 -22.03
CA ALA A 3 -5.47 1.28 -22.19
C ALA A 3 -4.11 1.10 -21.48
N LEU A 4 -3.35 2.19 -21.32
CA LEU A 4 -2.12 2.24 -20.52
C LEU A 4 -2.40 2.06 -19.02
N GLN A 5 -3.44 2.70 -18.47
CA GLN A 5 -3.86 2.49 -17.07
C GLN A 5 -4.30 1.03 -16.82
N TYR A 6 -4.91 0.37 -17.80
CA TYR A 6 -5.32 -1.04 -17.69
C TYR A 6 -4.14 -2.02 -17.81
N LEU A 7 -3.22 -1.81 -18.75
CA LEU A 7 -2.00 -2.62 -18.87
C LEU A 7 -1.05 -2.41 -17.70
N TYR A 8 -0.99 -1.18 -17.17
CA TYR A 8 -0.27 -0.87 -15.95
C TYR A 8 -0.86 -1.63 -14.76
N TYR A 9 -2.19 -1.61 -14.61
CA TYR A 9 -2.91 -2.39 -13.61
C TYR A 9 -2.61 -3.89 -13.73
N ILE A 10 -2.70 -4.50 -14.92
CA ILE A 10 -2.43 -5.93 -15.14
C ILE A 10 -0.98 -6.30 -14.79
N ARG A 11 0.01 -5.52 -15.25
CA ARG A 11 1.43 -5.83 -14.98
C ARG A 11 1.78 -5.64 -13.50
N HIS A 12 1.10 -4.73 -12.82
CA HIS A 12 1.21 -4.59 -11.37
C HIS A 12 0.58 -5.74 -10.60
N CYS A 13 -0.55 -6.24 -11.07
CA CYS A 13 -1.22 -7.40 -10.47
C CYS A 13 -0.31 -8.64 -10.47
N GLU A 14 0.48 -8.86 -11.53
CA GLU A 14 1.47 -9.95 -11.58
C GLU A 14 2.60 -9.75 -10.54
N ARG A 15 3.16 -8.54 -10.41
CA ARG A 15 4.20 -8.24 -9.40
C ARG A 15 3.67 -8.19 -7.97
N LEU A 16 2.40 -7.81 -7.78
CA LEU A 16 1.70 -7.88 -6.50
C LEU A 16 1.58 -9.32 -6.03
N SER A 17 1.37 -10.27 -6.96
CA SER A 17 1.43 -11.70 -6.67
C SER A 17 2.77 -12.09 -6.06
N ASP A 18 3.87 -11.70 -6.70
CA ASP A 18 5.23 -12.02 -6.25
C ASP A 18 5.58 -11.33 -4.93
N THR A 19 5.14 -10.08 -4.75
CA THR A 19 5.37 -9.33 -3.51
C THR A 19 4.60 -9.96 -2.35
N LEU A 20 3.32 -10.30 -2.54
CA LEU A 20 2.50 -10.97 -1.53
C LEU A 20 3.02 -12.38 -1.22
N ARG A 21 3.63 -13.09 -2.17
CA ARG A 21 4.35 -14.35 -1.94
C ARG A 21 5.61 -14.18 -1.08
N SER A 22 6.26 -13.02 -1.13
CA SER A 22 7.50 -12.71 -0.38
C SER A 22 7.25 -12.15 1.02
N VAL A 23 6.06 -11.58 1.28
CA VAL A 23 5.67 -11.15 2.62
C VAL A 23 5.39 -12.41 3.43
N ASN A 24 6.23 -12.68 4.43
CA ASN A 24 5.92 -13.63 5.49
C ASN A 24 4.77 -13.03 6.32
N ILE A 25 3.54 -13.17 5.80
CA ILE A 25 2.33 -12.89 6.55
C ILE A 25 2.34 -13.96 7.64
N GLN A 26 2.81 -13.60 8.84
CA GLN A 26 2.49 -14.37 10.04
C GLN A 26 0.99 -14.62 9.95
N PRO A 27 0.53 -15.89 9.93
CA PRO A 27 -0.88 -16.20 9.73
C PRO A 27 -1.65 -15.38 10.75
N SER A 28 -2.38 -14.38 10.28
CA SER A 28 -3.23 -13.59 11.14
C SER A 28 -4.15 -14.59 11.80
N LEU A 29 -4.24 -14.52 13.13
CA LEU A 29 -5.12 -15.40 13.89
C LEU A 29 -6.49 -15.46 13.19
N PRO A 30 -7.05 -16.66 12.97
CA PRO A 30 -8.33 -16.80 12.29
C PRO A 30 -9.36 -15.91 12.98
N LEU A 31 -10.03 -15.08 12.18
CA LEU A 31 -11.02 -14.16 12.71
C LEU A 31 -12.18 -14.99 13.24
N THR A 32 -12.50 -14.78 14.51
CA THR A 32 -13.55 -15.50 15.22
C THR A 32 -14.77 -14.60 15.31
N ILE A 33 -15.83 -14.94 14.58
CA ILE A 33 -17.10 -14.22 14.59
C ILE A 33 -18.11 -15.06 15.39
N PRO A 34 -18.48 -14.66 16.61
CA PRO A 34 -19.52 -15.35 17.35
C PRO A 34 -20.88 -15.10 16.68
N ALA A 35 -21.67 -16.16 16.51
CA ALA A 35 -23.07 -16.05 16.10
C ALA A 35 -23.96 -16.12 17.37
N PRO A 36 -24.51 -14.99 17.85
CA PRO A 36 -25.23 -14.96 19.12
C PRO A 36 -26.41 -15.92 19.12
N GLY A 37 -26.52 -16.75 20.16
CA GLY A 37 -27.65 -17.67 20.35
C GLY A 37 -27.61 -18.97 19.54
N SER A 38 -26.62 -19.20 18.68
CA SER A 38 -26.53 -20.44 17.87
C SER A 38 -25.57 -21.49 18.46
N GLY A 39 -24.67 -21.08 19.36
CA GLY A 39 -23.56 -21.94 19.81
C GLY A 39 -22.52 -22.22 18.72
N ILE A 40 -22.55 -21.45 17.62
CA ILE A 40 -21.63 -21.57 16.48
C ILE A 40 -20.67 -20.38 16.48
N VAL A 41 -19.41 -20.68 16.22
CA VAL A 41 -18.35 -19.72 15.97
C VAL A 41 -17.93 -19.86 14.51
N LEU A 42 -17.95 -18.76 13.77
CA LEU A 42 -17.39 -18.71 12.42
C LEU A 42 -15.92 -18.31 12.50
N LYS A 43 -15.05 -19.14 11.94
CA LYS A 43 -13.62 -18.89 11.77
C LYS A 43 -13.35 -18.51 10.33
N PHE A 44 -12.79 -17.32 10.11
CA PHE A 44 -12.35 -16.87 8.81
C PHE A 44 -10.82 -16.91 8.72
N ASP A 45 -10.30 -17.69 7.78
CA ASP A 45 -8.90 -17.73 7.42
C ASP A 45 -8.69 -16.89 6.14
N PRO A 46 -8.04 -15.71 6.23
CA PRO A 46 -7.85 -14.86 5.07
C PRO A 46 -6.79 -15.40 4.10
N SER A 47 -6.06 -16.46 4.41
CA SER A 47 -4.93 -16.93 3.61
C SER A 47 -5.32 -17.22 2.16
N ASN A 48 -6.43 -17.92 1.93
CA ASN A 48 -6.92 -18.23 0.58
C ASN A 48 -7.40 -16.96 -0.16
N LEU A 49 -8.09 -16.05 0.55
CA LEU A 49 -8.53 -14.79 -0.02
C LEU A 49 -7.34 -13.92 -0.44
N LEU A 50 -6.35 -13.78 0.44
CA LEU A 50 -5.14 -13.03 0.17
C LEU A 50 -4.35 -13.65 -0.97
N LEU A 51 -4.31 -14.98 -1.05
CA LEU A 51 -3.71 -15.71 -2.16
C LEU A 51 -4.44 -15.42 -3.49
N GLU A 52 -5.77 -15.48 -3.53
CA GLU A 52 -6.54 -15.17 -4.75
C GLU A 52 -6.36 -13.71 -5.18
N LEU A 53 -6.44 -12.78 -4.22
CA LEU A 53 -6.21 -11.35 -4.46
C LEU A 53 -4.77 -11.09 -4.94
N SER A 54 -3.78 -11.85 -4.44
CA SER A 54 -2.41 -11.75 -4.92
C SER A 54 -2.29 -12.11 -6.40
N HIS A 55 -3.11 -13.04 -6.90
CA HIS A 55 -3.14 -13.40 -8.31
C HIS A 55 -4.11 -12.52 -9.11
N ASN A 56 -4.65 -11.45 -8.52
CA ASN A 56 -5.67 -10.59 -9.11
C ASN A 56 -6.91 -11.38 -9.59
N HIS A 57 -7.21 -12.47 -8.92
CA HIS A 57 -8.47 -13.16 -9.09
C HIS A 57 -9.51 -12.51 -8.19
N GLN A 58 -10.70 -12.28 -8.73
CA GLN A 58 -11.85 -11.95 -7.91
C GLN A 58 -12.29 -13.23 -7.19
N PRO A 59 -12.26 -13.27 -5.85
CA PRO A 59 -12.70 -14.44 -5.11
C PRO A 59 -14.18 -14.70 -5.42
N SER A 60 -14.49 -15.90 -5.89
CA SER A 60 -15.88 -16.28 -6.17
C SER A 60 -16.65 -16.57 -4.88
N GLN A 61 -15.94 -16.92 -3.80
CA GLN A 61 -16.50 -17.29 -2.50
C GLN A 61 -15.53 -16.91 -1.37
N ILE A 62 -16.06 -16.50 -0.22
CA ILE A 62 -15.30 -16.32 1.02
C ILE A 62 -15.61 -17.54 1.91
N GLN A 63 -14.59 -18.31 2.27
CA GLN A 63 -14.76 -19.52 3.07
C GLN A 63 -14.71 -19.19 4.56
N PHE A 64 -15.72 -19.66 5.29
CA PHE A 64 -15.76 -19.67 6.74
C PHE A 64 -15.77 -21.12 7.21
N SER A 65 -15.04 -21.43 8.27
CA SER A 65 -15.17 -22.71 8.97
C SER A 65 -16.04 -22.52 10.20
N GLU A 66 -17.00 -23.42 10.39
CA GLU A 66 -17.87 -23.43 11.56
C GLU A 66 -17.26 -24.29 12.66
N GLU A 67 -17.17 -23.76 13.87
CA GLU A 67 -16.85 -24.52 15.07
C GLU A 67 -17.99 -24.41 16.07
N ARG A 68 -18.53 -25.56 16.50
CA ARG A 68 -19.55 -25.58 17.56
C ARG A 68 -18.87 -25.50 18.91
N ILE A 69 -19.34 -24.56 19.74
CA ILE A 69 -18.93 -24.50 21.14
C ILE A 69 -19.69 -25.61 21.88
N THR A 70 -19.00 -26.72 22.18
CA THR A 70 -19.62 -27.86 22.89
C THR A 70 -19.77 -27.60 24.40
N ASP A 71 -18.99 -26.67 24.96
CA ASP A 71 -19.03 -26.32 26.38
C ASP A 71 -19.90 -25.09 26.64
N GLN A 72 -21.04 -25.30 27.31
CA GLN A 72 -21.93 -24.21 27.76
C GLN A 72 -21.30 -23.29 28.82
N ASN A 73 -20.13 -23.66 29.35
CA ASN A 73 -19.35 -22.84 30.29
C ASN A 73 -18.29 -21.97 29.62
N THR A 74 -18.09 -22.07 28.30
CA THR A 74 -17.23 -21.12 27.60
C THR A 74 -18.01 -19.81 27.46
N LEU A 75 -17.75 -18.87 28.39
CA LEU A 75 -18.15 -17.48 28.20
C LEU A 75 -17.61 -17.05 26.83
N ILE A 76 -18.50 -16.83 25.85
CA ILE A 76 -18.12 -16.11 24.64
C ILE A 76 -17.60 -14.78 25.18
N PRO A 77 -16.30 -14.48 25.05
CA PRO A 77 -15.83 -13.17 25.47
C PRO A 77 -16.69 -12.18 24.69
N GLU A 78 -17.33 -11.22 25.37
CA GLU A 78 -17.85 -10.00 24.74
C GLU A 78 -16.64 -9.17 24.24
N GLY A 79 -15.77 -9.80 23.46
CA GLY A 79 -14.68 -9.18 22.76
C GLY A 79 -15.24 -8.76 21.43
N SER A 80 -15.19 -7.46 21.16
CA SER A 80 -15.32 -6.95 19.81
C SER A 80 -14.45 -7.79 18.88
N VAL A 81 -15.06 -8.35 17.84
CA VAL A 81 -14.34 -9.01 16.75
C VAL A 81 -13.39 -7.98 16.16
N GLU A 82 -12.12 -8.02 16.53
CA GLU A 82 -11.09 -7.19 15.93
C GLU A 82 -10.85 -7.72 14.51
N MET A 83 -11.54 -7.11 13.54
CA MET A 83 -11.23 -7.31 12.13
C MET A 83 -9.73 -7.04 11.93
N PRO A 84 -8.96 -7.95 11.29
CA PRO A 84 -7.58 -7.68 10.97
C PRO A 84 -7.51 -6.36 10.22
N ASP A 85 -6.57 -5.50 10.63
CA ASP A 85 -6.49 -4.13 10.13
C ASP A 85 -6.24 -4.13 8.61
N LEU A 86 -7.34 -4.07 7.84
CA LEU A 86 -7.33 -3.97 6.38
C LEU A 86 -6.64 -2.68 5.92
N SER A 87 -6.51 -1.67 6.78
CA SER A 87 -5.78 -0.46 6.47
C SER A 87 -4.30 -0.77 6.24
N LEU A 88 -3.68 -1.66 7.04
CA LEU A 88 -2.28 -2.02 6.86
C LEU A 88 -2.02 -2.72 5.52
N LEU A 89 -2.90 -3.65 5.14
CA LEU A 89 -2.80 -4.34 3.85
C LEU A 89 -2.91 -3.35 2.69
N ARG A 90 -3.93 -2.49 2.74
CA ARG A 90 -4.17 -1.48 1.70
C ARG A 90 -3.01 -0.48 1.58
N LYS A 91 -2.46 -0.02 2.72
CA LYS A 91 -1.27 0.84 2.77
C LYS A 91 -0.06 0.18 2.10
N ARG A 92 0.20 -1.09 2.39
CA ARG A 92 1.31 -1.86 1.78
C ARG A 92 1.10 -2.07 0.29
N LEU A 93 -0.13 -2.35 -0.13
CA LEU A 93 -0.49 -2.50 -1.55
C LEU A 93 -0.16 -1.23 -2.32
N ILE A 94 -0.64 -0.08 -1.85
CA ILE A 94 -0.44 1.21 -2.52
C ILE A 94 1.03 1.63 -2.49
N GLN A 95 1.73 1.38 -1.39
CA GLN A 95 3.18 1.59 -1.30
C GLN A 95 3.95 0.78 -2.35
N SER A 96 3.61 -0.51 -2.49
CA SER A 96 4.23 -1.41 -3.47
C SER A 96 3.98 -0.89 -4.89
N VAL A 97 2.73 -0.52 -5.17
CA VAL A 97 2.29 0.02 -6.45
C VAL A 97 3.08 1.29 -6.82
N PHE A 98 3.10 2.27 -5.92
CA PHE A 98 3.81 3.52 -6.16
C PHE A 98 5.33 3.32 -6.34
N THR A 99 5.94 2.50 -5.49
CA THR A 99 7.39 2.25 -5.55
C THR A 99 7.76 1.58 -6.87
N ASP A 100 7.01 0.56 -7.28
CA ASP A 100 7.27 -0.15 -8.52
C ASP A 100 7.04 0.72 -9.77
N PHE A 101 6.01 1.60 -9.76
CA PHE A 101 5.83 2.63 -10.80
C PHE A 101 7.09 3.48 -10.93
N TYR A 102 7.49 4.09 -9.82
CA TYR A 102 8.57 5.05 -9.77
C TYR A 102 9.88 4.42 -10.26
N GLU A 103 10.24 3.23 -9.75
CA GLU A 103 11.47 2.55 -10.16
C GLU A 103 11.45 2.17 -11.65
N THR A 104 10.30 1.73 -12.16
CA THR A 104 10.16 1.35 -13.57
C THR A 104 10.31 2.55 -14.50
N GLN A 105 9.81 3.73 -14.10
CA GLN A 105 9.84 4.94 -14.92
C GLN A 105 11.06 5.84 -14.67
N LYS A 106 11.83 5.59 -13.60
CA LYS A 106 12.98 6.41 -13.20
C LYS A 106 14.01 6.59 -14.31
N SER A 107 14.32 5.54 -15.09
CA SER A 107 15.29 5.65 -16.18
C SER A 107 14.88 6.68 -17.23
N ARG A 108 13.59 6.76 -17.58
CA ARG A 108 13.07 7.77 -18.50
C ARG A 108 13.18 9.18 -17.94
N ALA A 109 12.98 9.34 -16.62
CA ALA A 109 13.20 10.63 -15.96
C ALA A 109 14.69 11.03 -15.96
N ASP A 110 15.59 10.09 -15.70
CA ASP A 110 17.04 10.29 -15.79
C ASP A 110 17.47 10.69 -17.22
N GLU A 111 16.91 10.05 -18.25
CA GLU A 111 17.17 10.38 -19.65
C GLU A 111 16.65 11.78 -20.02
N LYS A 112 15.48 12.19 -19.50
CA LYS A 112 14.85 13.48 -19.83
C LYS A 112 15.53 14.67 -19.15
N TRP A 113 15.94 14.54 -17.88
CA TRP A 113 16.43 15.66 -17.07
C TRP A 113 17.87 15.51 -16.56
N ASN A 114 18.58 14.43 -16.89
CA ASN A 114 19.98 14.14 -16.56
C ASN A 114 20.30 14.02 -15.06
N LYS A 115 20.02 15.06 -14.26
CA LYS A 115 20.31 15.11 -12.82
C LYS A 115 19.04 15.35 -12.01
N LEU A 116 18.98 14.76 -10.83
CA LEU A 116 17.85 14.92 -9.91
C LEU A 116 17.50 16.39 -9.58
N LYS A 117 18.49 17.28 -9.51
CA LYS A 117 18.26 18.73 -9.31
C LYS A 117 17.55 19.41 -10.50
N GLU A 118 17.63 18.82 -11.68
CA GLU A 118 17.05 19.29 -12.94
C GLU A 118 15.70 18.63 -13.23
N TRP A 119 15.33 17.57 -12.50
CA TRP A 119 14.02 16.93 -12.62
C TRP A 119 12.87 17.92 -12.41
N ASP A 120 11.74 17.63 -13.06
CA ASP A 120 10.49 18.35 -12.81
C ASP A 120 10.10 18.29 -11.33
N SER A 121 9.38 19.33 -10.89
CA SER A 121 8.90 19.45 -9.50
C SER A 121 8.13 18.22 -9.02
N ILE A 122 7.28 17.64 -9.87
CA ILE A 122 6.47 16.45 -9.58
C ILE A 122 7.39 15.24 -9.37
N TRP A 123 8.40 15.07 -10.22
CA TRP A 123 9.38 14.00 -10.13
C TRP A 123 10.30 14.11 -8.91
N LYS A 124 10.69 15.34 -8.53
CA LYS A 124 11.43 15.59 -7.29
C LYS A 124 10.59 15.28 -6.05
N PHE A 125 9.32 15.66 -6.07
CA PHE A 125 8.39 15.33 -5.00
C PHE A 125 8.20 13.82 -4.88
N ALA A 126 7.98 13.12 -6.00
CA ALA A 126 7.88 11.67 -6.03
C ALA A 126 9.13 10.95 -5.55
N TRP A 127 10.33 11.48 -5.85
CA TRP A 127 11.58 10.98 -5.27
C TRP A 127 11.57 11.06 -3.74
N LEU A 128 11.09 12.17 -3.18
CA LEU A 128 10.98 12.35 -1.73
C LEU A 128 9.97 11.34 -1.13
N VAL A 129 8.80 11.22 -1.75
CA VAL A 129 7.74 10.27 -1.33
C VAL A 129 8.23 8.83 -1.37
N ARG A 130 8.89 8.43 -2.47
CA ARG A 130 9.48 7.09 -2.60
C ARG A 130 10.51 6.83 -1.51
N ASN A 131 11.35 7.81 -1.18
CA ASN A 131 12.27 7.67 -0.07
C ASN A 131 11.52 7.55 1.25
N ALA A 132 10.48 8.36 1.50
CA ALA A 132 9.71 8.26 2.72
C ALA A 132 9.05 6.88 2.90
N LEU A 133 8.49 6.31 1.83
CA LEU A 133 7.95 4.94 1.84
C LEU A 133 9.02 3.91 2.23
N ALA A 134 10.26 4.06 1.76
CA ALA A 134 11.36 3.17 2.12
C ALA A 134 11.87 3.36 3.56
N HIS A 135 11.52 4.46 4.22
CA HIS A 135 11.95 4.83 5.59
C HIS A 135 10.75 4.92 6.55
N GLY A 136 9.79 4.01 6.41
CA GLY A 136 8.68 3.88 7.36
C GLY A 136 7.72 5.08 7.37
N GLY A 137 7.58 5.78 6.24
CA GLY A 137 6.69 6.93 6.09
C GLY A 137 7.31 8.28 6.41
N LYS A 138 8.60 8.32 6.80
CA LYS A 138 9.31 9.54 7.20
C LYS A 138 10.22 10.08 6.11
N ILE A 139 10.24 11.39 5.94
CA ILE A 139 11.13 12.05 4.98
C ILE A 139 12.59 11.70 5.28
N ASN A 140 13.24 11.04 4.33
CA ASN A 140 14.69 10.84 4.34
C ASN A 140 15.35 11.60 3.19
N TRP A 141 16.04 12.69 3.52
CA TRP A 141 16.69 13.58 2.58
C TRP A 141 18.11 13.09 2.24
N ARG A 142 18.21 12.18 1.26
CA ARG A 142 19.50 11.60 0.86
C ARG A 142 20.41 12.56 0.07
N ASP A 143 19.82 13.51 -0.65
CA ASP A 143 20.56 14.50 -1.43
C ASP A 143 20.31 15.92 -0.90
N GLN A 144 21.23 16.42 -0.09
CA GLN A 144 21.14 17.73 0.55
C GLN A 144 21.20 18.91 -0.45
N ARG A 145 21.51 18.65 -1.72
CA ARG A 145 21.50 19.68 -2.78
C ARG A 145 20.08 20.07 -3.19
N ILE A 146 19.09 19.26 -2.86
CA ILE A 146 17.68 19.56 -3.07
C ILE A 146 17.18 20.26 -1.81
N SER A 147 17.09 21.57 -1.83
CA SER A 147 16.70 22.34 -0.63
C SER A 147 15.19 22.31 -0.37
N SER A 148 14.40 22.11 -1.42
CA SER A 148 12.93 22.05 -1.32
C SER A 148 12.33 21.19 -2.43
N VAL A 149 11.17 20.61 -2.14
CA VAL A 149 10.31 19.96 -3.13
C VAL A 149 8.89 20.46 -2.94
N PHE A 150 8.13 20.48 -4.03
CA PHE A 150 6.79 21.03 -4.06
C PHE A 150 5.90 20.23 -4.99
N TRP A 151 4.67 20.01 -4.56
CA TRP A 151 3.62 19.41 -5.35
C TRP A 151 2.27 19.97 -4.92
N LYS A 152 1.60 20.67 -5.84
CA LYS A 152 0.31 21.34 -5.63
C LYS A 152 0.31 22.39 -4.52
N THR A 153 -0.09 22.02 -3.31
CA THR A 153 -0.09 22.91 -2.13
C THR A 153 0.82 22.37 -1.03
N ILE A 154 1.49 21.25 -1.28
CA ILE A 154 2.37 20.57 -0.34
C ILE A 154 3.81 20.95 -0.69
N SER A 155 4.56 21.40 0.32
CA SER A 155 5.97 21.70 0.20
C SER A 155 6.73 21.13 1.37
N TYR A 156 7.93 20.61 1.10
CA TYR A 156 8.87 20.19 2.12
C TYR A 156 10.22 20.84 1.86
N THR A 157 10.95 21.12 2.94
CA THR A 157 12.22 21.83 2.93
C THR A 157 13.27 21.10 3.76
N TYR A 158 14.49 21.04 3.25
CA TYR A 158 15.64 20.58 4.02
C TYR A 158 16.31 21.77 4.73
N PRO A 159 16.71 21.66 6.01
CA PRO A 159 16.61 20.49 6.89
C PRO A 159 15.30 20.41 7.70
N ASN A 160 14.40 21.38 7.60
CA ASN A 160 13.30 21.56 8.54
C ASN A 160 12.29 20.40 8.58
N ASP A 161 12.03 19.77 7.44
CA ASP A 161 11.06 18.67 7.33
C ASP A 161 11.74 17.28 7.33
N HIS A 162 13.05 17.19 7.61
CA HIS A 162 13.73 15.90 7.72
C HIS A 162 13.15 15.06 8.88
N GLU A 163 13.03 13.74 8.68
CA GLU A 163 12.40 12.80 9.64
C GLU A 163 10.90 13.04 9.93
N ARG A 164 10.26 14.01 9.28
CA ARG A 164 8.82 14.24 9.37
C ARG A 164 8.06 13.07 8.75
N GLU A 165 7.06 12.55 9.47
CA GLU A 165 6.13 11.55 8.95
C GLU A 165 5.13 12.21 8.00
N ILE A 166 5.09 11.75 6.74
CA ILE A 166 4.25 12.36 5.69
C ILE A 166 3.26 11.37 5.07
N ILE A 167 3.59 10.08 5.07
CA ILE A 167 2.74 9.07 4.44
C ILE A 167 1.56 8.76 5.38
N PHE A 168 0.34 8.91 4.86
CA PHE A 168 -0.93 8.81 5.59
C PHE A 168 -1.17 9.90 6.65
N GLN A 169 -0.32 10.93 6.72
CA GLN A 169 -0.56 12.17 7.48
C GLN A 169 -0.83 13.34 6.53
N ASP A 170 0.16 13.69 5.73
CA ASP A 170 0.08 14.77 4.74
C ASP A 170 -0.32 14.25 3.35
N ILE A 171 0.08 13.01 3.04
CA ILE A 171 -0.13 12.36 1.73
C ILE A 171 -1.00 11.12 1.93
N GLY A 172 -2.22 11.18 1.42
CA GLY A 172 -3.16 10.07 1.44
C GLY A 172 -2.95 9.06 0.31
N GLU A 173 -3.75 7.99 0.38
CA GLU A 173 -3.79 6.94 -0.65
C GLU A 173 -4.18 7.49 -2.04
N GLY A 174 -5.17 8.37 -2.07
CA GLY A 174 -5.62 9.02 -3.32
C GLY A 174 -4.53 9.92 -3.92
N ASP A 175 -3.75 10.60 -3.06
CA ASP A 175 -2.66 11.46 -3.51
C ASP A 175 -1.56 10.67 -4.21
N LEU A 176 -1.24 9.46 -3.71
CA LEU A 176 -0.26 8.57 -4.37
C LEU A 176 -0.73 8.13 -5.75
N ILE A 177 -2.03 7.85 -5.93
CA ILE A 177 -2.61 7.48 -7.22
C ILE A 177 -2.57 8.66 -8.19
N ILE A 178 -2.94 9.86 -7.73
CA ILE A 178 -2.86 11.08 -8.54
C ILE A 178 -1.41 11.39 -8.92
N LEU A 179 -0.47 11.20 -8.00
CA LEU A 179 0.95 11.42 -8.25
C LEU A 179 1.49 10.47 -9.33
N ILE A 180 1.07 9.19 -9.36
CA ILE A 180 1.42 8.24 -10.43
C ILE A 180 0.97 8.76 -11.81
N ASP A 181 -0.29 9.20 -11.91
CA ASP A 181 -0.85 9.71 -13.16
C ASP A 181 -0.13 10.99 -13.64
N GLU A 182 0.21 11.89 -12.71
CA GLU A 182 0.94 13.12 -13.02
C GLU A 182 2.41 12.86 -13.40
N LEU A 183 3.06 11.86 -12.79
CA LEU A 183 4.42 11.44 -13.16
C LEU A 183 4.48 10.91 -14.60
N ASP A 184 3.51 10.07 -15.00
CA ASP A 184 3.45 9.53 -16.37
C ASP A 184 3.28 10.66 -17.39
N LYS A 185 2.35 11.59 -17.12
CA LYS A 185 2.11 12.77 -17.95
C LYS A 185 3.35 13.65 -18.09
N ALA A 186 4.13 13.81 -17.02
CA ALA A 186 5.36 14.61 -17.04
C ALA A 186 6.47 14.00 -17.90
N LEU A 187 6.41 12.70 -18.22
CA LEU A 187 7.38 12.02 -19.09
C LEU A 187 7.07 12.12 -20.58
N ILE A 188 5.83 12.43 -20.96
CA ILE A 188 5.43 12.71 -22.35
C ILE A 188 6.06 14.03 -22.82
#